data_AF-A0A3R8ZR04-F1
#
_entry.id   AF-A0A3R8ZR04-F1
#
_cell.length_a   1.000
_cell.length_b   1.000
_cell.length_c   1.000
_cell.angle_alpha   90.00
_cell.angle_beta   90.00
_cell.angle_gamma   90.00
#
_symmetry.space_group_name_H-M   'P 1'
#
loop_
_entity.id
_entity.type
_entity.pdbx_description
1 polymer ?
#
loop_
_entity_poly.entity_id
_entity_poly.type
_entity_poly.pdbx_seq_one_letter_code
_entity_poly.pdbx_strand_id
1 'polypeptide(L)'
;MSEFQERTLNYYRQQQYQSGWFDLLSLMINGMLNNAGEQESHAFLRQMGDSLAGRYPLGAARTVGELEQQINLTLARFNWGFVDVQPHETAMLIHHMALPSAGGQMDDRRWRQALGAVLSGLYARWLAEQGGSPTVSLTCLDTGSTTATFRYQL
;
A
#
# COMPACT_ATOMS: atom_id res chain seq x y z
N MET A 1 20.63 -15.79 -3.55
CA MET A 1 20.47 -15.25 -2.18
C MET A 1 20.83 -16.36 -1.20
N SER A 2 21.53 -16.10 -0.08
CA SER A 2 21.92 -17.17 0.85
C SER A 2 20.74 -17.64 1.72
N GLU A 3 20.74 -18.91 2.13
CA GLU A 3 19.67 -19.48 2.98
C GLU A 3 19.52 -18.71 4.31
N PHE A 4 20.63 -18.29 4.92
CA PHE A 4 20.63 -17.49 6.15
C PHE A 4 19.98 -16.12 5.95
N GLN A 5 20.19 -15.48 4.80
CA GLN A 5 19.57 -14.20 4.47
C GLN A 5 18.06 -14.36 4.31
N GLU A 6 17.60 -15.42 3.65
CA GLU A 6 16.16 -15.70 3.49
C GLU A 6 15.46 -15.97 4.83
N ARG A 7 16.09 -16.78 5.71
CA ARG A 7 15.55 -17.02 7.06
C ARG A 7 15.47 -15.73 7.89
N THR A 8 16.47 -14.86 7.77
CA THR A 8 16.50 -13.56 8.45
C THR A 8 15.37 -12.64 7.94
N LEU A 9 15.18 -12.56 6.63
CA LEU A 9 14.09 -11.78 6.03
C LEU A 9 12.71 -12.30 6.46
N ASN A 10 12.54 -13.62 6.53
CA ASN A 10 11.30 -14.22 7.02
C ASN A 10 11.05 -13.91 8.51
N TYR A 11 12.10 -13.91 9.35
CA TYR A 11 11.97 -13.51 10.75
C TYR A 11 11.48 -12.06 10.90
N TYR A 12 12.08 -11.11 10.18
CA TYR A 12 11.64 -9.72 10.23
C TYR A 12 10.22 -9.54 9.69
N ARG A 13 9.83 -10.31 8.67
CA ARG A 13 8.45 -10.28 8.15
C ARG A 13 7.43 -10.73 9.20
N GLN A 14 7.77 -11.71 10.04
CA GLN A 14 6.90 -12.13 11.14
C GLN A 14 6.76 -11.06 12.22
N GLN A 15 7.82 -10.27 12.48
CA GLN A 15 7.75 -9.14 13.42
C GLN A 15 6.89 -7.98 12.88
N GLN A 16 6.73 -7.90 11.55
CA GLN A 16 5.88 -6.88 10.94
C GLN A 16 4.38 -7.14 11.21
N TYR A 17 4.00 -8.42 11.30
CA TYR A 17 2.63 -8.86 11.47
C TYR A 17 2.15 -8.65 12.92
N GLN A 18 1.05 -7.91 13.10
CA GLN A 18 0.34 -7.82 14.38
C GLN A 18 -0.87 -8.75 14.38
N SER A 19 -0.72 -9.90 15.06
CA SER A 19 -1.81 -10.87 15.21
C SER A 19 -3.05 -10.27 15.89
N GLY A 20 -4.21 -10.81 15.57
CA GLY A 20 -5.52 -10.34 16.03
C GLY A 20 -6.13 -9.30 15.11
N TRP A 21 -5.54 -8.09 15.05
CA TRP A 21 -6.12 -7.01 14.22
C TRP A 21 -6.02 -7.28 12.73
N PHE A 22 -4.86 -7.78 12.27
CA PHE A 22 -4.72 -8.16 10.87
C PHE A 22 -5.60 -9.37 10.52
N ASP A 23 -5.77 -10.33 11.43
CA ASP A 23 -6.68 -11.47 11.21
C ASP A 23 -8.13 -10.98 11.01
N LEU A 24 -8.60 -10.06 11.88
CA LEU A 24 -9.92 -9.47 11.75
C LEU A 24 -10.08 -8.68 10.44
N LEU A 25 -9.07 -7.89 10.06
CA LEU A 25 -9.08 -7.15 8.79
C LEU A 25 -9.16 -8.10 7.59
N SER A 26 -8.35 -9.15 7.56
CA SER A 26 -8.38 -10.16 6.49
C SER A 26 -9.75 -10.85 6.41
N LEU A 27 -10.39 -11.15 7.55
CA LEU A 27 -11.73 -11.72 7.59
C LEU A 27 -12.79 -10.76 7.03
N MET A 28 -12.75 -9.48 7.40
CA MET A 28 -13.67 -8.46 6.88
C MET A 28 -13.52 -8.27 5.36
N ILE A 29 -12.29 -8.18 4.88
CA ILE A 29 -11.99 -8.04 3.44
C ILE A 29 -12.46 -9.28 2.67
N ASN A 30 -12.21 -10.48 3.20
CA ASN A 30 -12.67 -11.73 2.57
C ASN A 30 -14.20 -11.82 2.53
N GLY A 31 -14.87 -11.48 3.61
CA GLY A 31 -16.33 -11.41 3.67
C GLY A 31 -16.91 -10.43 2.65
N MET A 32 -16.32 -9.25 2.52
CA MET A 32 -16.73 -8.25 1.53
C MET A 32 -16.55 -8.75 0.09
N LEU A 33 -15.38 -9.28 -0.25
CA LEU A 33 -15.09 -9.82 -1.60
C LEU A 33 -16.06 -10.92 -2.01
N ASN A 34 -16.45 -11.78 -1.07
CA ASN A 34 -17.37 -12.88 -1.36
C ASN A 34 -18.84 -12.42 -1.50
N ASN A 35 -19.21 -11.26 -0.97
CA ASN A 35 -20.59 -10.76 -0.98
C ASN A 35 -20.86 -9.68 -2.03
N ALA A 36 -19.93 -8.74 -2.23
CA ALA A 36 -20.15 -7.55 -3.06
C ALA A 36 -19.60 -7.68 -4.49
N GLY A 37 -18.86 -8.74 -4.81
CA GLY A 37 -18.10 -8.85 -6.06
C GLY A 37 -16.73 -8.18 -5.97
N GLU A 38 -15.79 -8.60 -6.83
CA GLU A 38 -14.39 -8.15 -6.79
C GLU A 38 -14.25 -6.66 -7.13
N GLN A 39 -14.97 -6.18 -8.15
CA GLN A 39 -14.86 -4.79 -8.62
C GLN A 39 -15.37 -3.78 -7.60
N GLU A 40 -16.57 -4.00 -7.05
CA GLU A 40 -17.20 -3.16 -6.03
C GLU A 40 -16.37 -3.14 -4.75
N SER A 41 -15.86 -4.31 -4.36
CA SER A 41 -14.96 -4.44 -3.20
C SER A 41 -13.68 -3.64 -3.38
N HIS A 42 -13.05 -3.69 -4.55
CA HIS A 42 -11.84 -2.90 -4.82
C HIS A 42 -12.11 -1.40 -4.84
N ALA A 43 -13.25 -0.96 -5.39
CA ALA A 43 -13.65 0.44 -5.35
C ALA A 43 -13.84 0.94 -3.91
N PHE A 44 -14.50 0.14 -3.08
CA PHE A 44 -14.68 0.44 -1.66
C PHE A 44 -13.35 0.46 -0.90
N LEU A 45 -12.45 -0.51 -1.15
CA LEU A 45 -11.11 -0.54 -0.55
C LEU A 45 -10.28 0.69 -0.91
N ARG A 46 -10.35 1.16 -2.16
CA ARG A 46 -9.74 2.44 -2.58
C ARG A 46 -10.30 3.61 -1.79
N GLN A 47 -11.62 3.69 -1.62
CA GLN A 47 -12.25 4.75 -0.83
C GLN A 47 -11.81 4.72 0.65
N MET A 48 -11.64 3.53 1.24
CA MET A 48 -11.09 3.40 2.58
C MET A 48 -9.65 3.91 2.66
N GLY A 49 -8.83 3.62 1.65
CA GLY A 49 -7.47 4.18 1.53
C GLY A 49 -7.44 5.70 1.49
N ASP A 50 -8.29 6.32 0.66
CA ASP A 50 -8.46 7.77 0.56
C ASP A 50 -8.87 8.38 1.93
N SER A 51 -9.86 7.76 2.57
CA SER A 51 -10.34 8.19 3.90
C SER A 51 -9.25 8.07 4.97
N LEU A 52 -8.43 7.01 4.90
CA LEU A 52 -7.31 6.82 5.80
C LEU A 52 -6.24 7.88 5.59
N ALA A 53 -5.91 8.21 4.34
CA ALA A 53 -4.98 9.29 4.02
C ALA A 53 -5.44 10.64 4.58
N GLY A 54 -6.74 10.95 4.50
CA GLY A 54 -7.30 12.17 5.12
C GLY A 54 -7.17 12.21 6.66
N ARG A 55 -7.13 11.06 7.33
CA ARG A 55 -6.90 10.97 8.79
C ARG A 55 -5.41 11.06 9.17
N TYR A 56 -4.54 10.74 8.21
CA TYR A 56 -3.09 10.72 8.37
C TYR A 56 -2.45 11.51 7.21
N PRO A 57 -2.66 12.84 7.15
CA PRO A 57 -2.14 13.65 6.07
C PRO A 57 -0.61 13.71 6.14
N LEU A 58 0.04 13.86 4.99
CA LEU A 58 1.47 14.11 4.91
C LEU A 58 1.78 15.57 5.27
N GLY A 59 2.98 15.80 5.81
CA GLY A 59 3.55 17.16 5.82
C GLY A 59 3.74 17.68 4.39
N ALA A 60 3.81 19.01 4.23
CA ALA A 60 4.12 19.61 2.94
C ALA A 60 5.54 19.22 2.50
N ALA A 61 5.67 18.64 1.30
CA ALA A 61 6.92 18.26 0.67
C ALA A 61 7.19 19.15 -0.55
N ARG A 62 8.43 19.62 -0.70
CA ARG A 62 8.89 20.46 -1.81
C ARG A 62 9.74 19.69 -2.82
N THR A 63 10.20 18.51 -2.43
CA THR A 63 11.01 17.63 -3.28
C THR A 63 10.44 16.21 -3.25
N VAL A 64 10.79 15.41 -4.26
CA VAL A 64 10.41 13.99 -4.28
C VAL A 64 11.00 13.22 -3.10
N GLY A 65 12.22 13.56 -2.68
CA GLY A 65 12.85 12.95 -1.49
C GLY A 65 12.12 13.30 -0.19
N GLU A 66 11.64 14.55 -0.04
CA GLU A 66 10.79 14.93 1.10
C GLU A 66 9.45 14.18 1.08
N LEU A 67 8.84 14.03 -0.10
CA LEU A 67 7.59 13.29 -0.27
C LEU A 67 7.77 11.82 0.16
N GLU A 68 8.82 11.16 -0.32
CA GLU A 68 9.18 9.81 0.08
C GLU A 68 9.36 9.70 1.60
N GLN A 69 10.10 10.63 2.20
CA GLN A 69 10.31 10.65 3.65
C GLN A 69 8.98 10.77 4.41
N GLN A 70 8.09 11.68 4.01
CA GLN A 70 6.78 11.86 4.65
C GLN A 70 5.90 10.61 4.52
N ILE A 71 5.89 9.99 3.33
CA ILE A 71 5.18 8.72 3.10
C ILE A 71 5.72 7.64 4.04
N ASN A 72 7.04 7.47 4.10
CA ASN A 72 7.68 6.43 4.90
C ASN A 72 7.46 6.63 6.41
N LEU A 73 7.52 7.87 6.90
CA LEU A 73 7.17 8.19 8.29
C LEU A 73 5.74 7.79 8.63
N THR A 74 4.80 7.99 7.69
CA THR A 74 3.39 7.67 7.91
C THR A 74 3.13 6.17 7.83
N LEU A 75 3.70 5.47 6.85
CA LEU A 75 3.60 4.01 6.73
C LEU A 75 4.19 3.26 7.94
N ALA A 76 5.27 3.78 8.51
CA ALA A 76 5.91 3.20 9.69
C ALA A 76 4.97 3.14 10.90
N ARG A 77 4.00 4.06 11.01
CA ARG A 77 3.00 4.07 12.10
C ARG A 77 2.07 2.86 12.05
N PHE A 78 1.87 2.29 10.86
CA PHE A 78 1.04 1.11 10.64
C PHE A 78 1.85 -0.17 10.49
N ASN A 79 3.19 -0.04 10.45
CA ASN A 79 4.08 -1.12 10.08
C ASN A 79 3.76 -1.68 8.68
N TRP A 80 3.43 -0.79 7.73
CA TRP A 80 3.05 -1.12 6.36
C TRP A 80 4.21 -0.96 5.39
N GLY A 81 5.41 -1.37 5.80
CA GLY A 81 6.59 -1.29 4.94
C GLY A 81 7.05 0.15 4.65
N PHE A 82 7.68 0.32 3.49
CA PHE A 82 8.25 1.59 3.04
C PHE A 82 8.24 1.67 1.51
N VAL A 83 8.49 2.86 0.97
CA VAL A 83 8.52 3.15 -0.46
C VAL A 83 9.84 3.77 -0.89
N ASP A 84 10.16 3.56 -2.16
CA ASP A 84 11.10 4.35 -2.97
C ASP A 84 10.29 5.07 -4.06
N VAL A 85 10.44 6.40 -4.15
CA VAL A 85 9.68 7.25 -5.07
C VAL A 85 10.59 7.73 -6.20
N GLN A 86 10.36 7.20 -7.39
CA GLN A 86 11.18 7.46 -8.57
C GLN A 86 10.45 8.40 -9.54
N PRO A 87 10.94 9.64 -9.73
CA PRO A 87 10.42 10.51 -10.76
C PRO A 87 10.97 10.10 -12.12
N HIS A 88 10.09 10.03 -13.12
CA HIS A 88 10.42 9.86 -14.53
C HIS A 88 9.88 11.05 -15.33
N GLU A 89 10.25 11.13 -16.61
CA GLU A 89 9.86 12.25 -17.49
C GLU A 89 8.35 12.46 -17.61
N THR A 90 7.55 11.39 -17.58
CA THR A 90 6.09 11.43 -17.81
C THR A 90 5.28 10.79 -16.69
N ALA A 91 5.94 10.36 -15.61
CA ALA A 91 5.28 9.67 -14.52
C ALA A 91 6.13 9.71 -13.25
N MET A 92 5.49 9.41 -12.14
CA MET A 92 6.17 9.07 -10.90
C MET A 92 5.81 7.63 -10.53
N LEU A 93 6.83 6.83 -10.22
CA LEU A 93 6.68 5.47 -9.74
C LEU A 93 6.87 5.45 -8.23
N ILE A 94 5.97 4.76 -7.53
CA ILE A 94 6.09 4.46 -6.11
C ILE A 94 6.31 2.96 -6.01
N HIS A 95 7.52 2.57 -5.65
CA HIS A 95 7.88 1.18 -5.37
C HIS A 95 7.68 0.91 -3.90
N HIS A 96 6.60 0.23 -3.56
CA HIS A 96 6.32 -0.21 -2.20
C HIS A 96 6.99 -1.54 -1.92
N MET A 97 7.65 -1.63 -0.76
CA MET A 97 8.37 -2.80 -0.27
C MET A 97 7.92 -3.16 1.15
N ALA A 98 8.11 -4.44 1.50
CA ALA A 98 7.68 -5.00 2.78
C ALA A 98 6.17 -4.83 3.01
N LEU A 99 5.33 -5.18 2.02
CA LEU A 99 3.88 -5.30 2.25
C LEU A 99 3.61 -6.35 3.34
N PRO A 100 2.72 -6.04 4.31
CA PRO A 100 2.33 -7.01 5.34
C PRO A 100 1.61 -8.21 4.73
N SER A 101 1.83 -9.40 5.30
CA SER A 101 1.14 -10.65 4.92
C SER A 101 -0.22 -10.77 5.62
N ALA A 102 -1.14 -11.53 5.03
CA ALA A 102 -2.43 -11.91 5.65
C ALA A 102 -2.30 -12.95 6.78
N GLY A 103 -1.09 -13.39 7.12
CA GLY A 103 -0.88 -14.38 8.18
C GLY A 103 -1.55 -15.74 7.91
N GLY A 104 -1.85 -16.05 6.65
CA GLY A 104 -2.54 -17.29 6.24
C GLY A 104 -4.07 -17.27 6.39
N GLN A 105 -4.69 -16.15 6.78
CA GLN A 105 -6.15 -16.05 6.94
C GLN A 105 -6.90 -15.88 5.61
N MET A 106 -6.19 -15.55 4.54
CA MET A 106 -6.73 -15.26 3.21
C MET A 106 -5.74 -15.73 2.15
N ASP A 107 -6.25 -16.07 0.96
CA ASP A 107 -5.41 -16.27 -0.23
C ASP A 107 -4.47 -15.06 -0.45
N ASP A 108 -3.17 -15.33 -0.57
CA ASP A 108 -2.15 -14.30 -0.66
C ASP A 108 -2.38 -13.34 -1.82
N ARG A 109 -2.87 -13.84 -2.96
CA ARG A 109 -3.14 -12.99 -4.13
C ARG A 109 -4.32 -12.06 -3.85
N ARG A 110 -5.43 -12.57 -3.31
CA ARG A 110 -6.58 -11.73 -2.93
C ARG A 110 -6.19 -10.68 -1.90
N TRP A 111 -5.39 -11.04 -0.90
CA TRP A 111 -4.88 -10.10 0.09
C TRP A 111 -4.05 -9.00 -0.57
N ARG A 112 -3.10 -9.35 -1.45
CA ARG A 112 -2.27 -8.37 -2.18
C ARG A 112 -3.11 -7.43 -3.03
N GLN A 113 -4.12 -7.94 -3.74
CA GLN A 113 -5.02 -7.10 -4.53
C GLN A 113 -5.84 -6.16 -3.63
N ALA A 114 -6.34 -6.65 -2.49
CA ALA A 114 -7.12 -5.85 -1.57
C ALA A 114 -6.28 -4.74 -0.92
N LEU A 115 -5.09 -5.08 -0.42
CA LEU A 115 -4.18 -4.11 0.16
C LEU A 115 -3.64 -3.14 -0.90
N GLY A 116 -3.37 -3.61 -2.12
CA GLY A 116 -3.02 -2.76 -3.26
C GLY A 116 -4.12 -1.76 -3.60
N ALA A 117 -5.40 -2.13 -3.48
CA ALA A 117 -6.52 -1.21 -3.65
C ALA A 117 -6.57 -0.15 -2.53
N VAL A 118 -6.37 -0.54 -1.27
CA VAL A 118 -6.27 0.41 -0.14
C VAL A 118 -5.11 1.38 -0.36
N LEU A 119 -3.92 0.88 -0.65
CA LEU A 119 -2.74 1.72 -0.90
C LEU A 119 -2.92 2.63 -2.13
N SER A 120 -3.64 2.18 -3.15
CA SER A 120 -3.94 3.01 -4.32
C SER A 120 -4.74 4.26 -3.93
N GLY A 121 -5.77 4.12 -3.08
CA GLY A 121 -6.54 5.27 -2.58
C GLY A 121 -5.72 6.17 -1.66
N LEU A 122 -4.91 5.56 -0.78
CA LEU A 122 -4.03 6.26 0.14
C LEU A 122 -3.03 7.16 -0.59
N TYR A 123 -2.29 6.59 -1.56
CA TYR A 123 -1.30 7.34 -2.33
C TYR A 123 -1.94 8.38 -3.24
N ALA A 124 -3.06 8.06 -3.90
CA ALA A 124 -3.76 9.02 -4.76
C ALA A 124 -4.14 10.29 -3.97
N ARG A 125 -4.70 10.10 -2.76
CA ARG A 125 -5.08 11.21 -1.88
C ARG A 125 -3.87 12.04 -1.46
N TRP A 126 -2.80 11.40 -0.98
CA TRP A 126 -1.59 12.12 -0.58
C TRP A 126 -0.95 12.89 -1.72
N LEU A 127 -0.87 12.32 -2.92
CA LEU A 127 -0.32 13.02 -4.09
C LEU A 127 -1.18 14.25 -4.46
N ALA A 128 -2.50 14.12 -4.42
CA ALA A 128 -3.40 15.25 -4.66
C ALA A 128 -3.20 16.37 -3.64
N GLU A 129 -3.00 16.03 -2.36
CA GLU A 129 -2.75 17.01 -1.30
C GLU A 129 -1.38 17.73 -1.43
N GLN A 130 -0.42 17.14 -2.15
CA GLN A 130 0.88 17.74 -2.46
C GLN A 130 0.86 18.56 -3.78
N GLY A 131 -0.32 18.81 -4.35
CA GLY A 131 -0.48 19.58 -5.59
C GLY A 131 -0.56 18.74 -6.86
N GLY A 132 -0.63 17.42 -6.75
CA GLY A 132 -0.97 16.54 -7.86
C GLY A 132 -2.39 16.79 -8.37
N SER A 133 -2.64 16.59 -9.66
CA SER A 133 -3.97 16.68 -10.22
C SER A 133 -4.88 15.54 -9.71
N PRO A 134 -6.06 15.84 -9.15
CA PRO A 134 -7.00 14.82 -8.68
C PRO A 134 -7.62 14.01 -9.83
N THR A 135 -7.46 14.45 -11.09
CA THR A 135 -7.95 13.75 -12.28
C THR A 135 -6.96 12.71 -12.80
N VAL A 136 -5.71 12.73 -12.33
CA VAL A 136 -4.71 11.74 -12.70
C VAL A 136 -4.98 10.46 -11.93
N SER A 137 -5.15 9.38 -12.67
CA SER A 137 -5.32 8.05 -12.08
C SER A 137 -3.97 7.48 -11.64
N LEU A 138 -3.89 7.09 -10.37
CA LEU A 138 -2.83 6.22 -9.87
C LEU A 138 -3.19 4.76 -10.20
N THR A 139 -2.31 4.08 -10.94
CA THR A 139 -2.51 2.66 -11.33
C THR A 139 -1.54 1.76 -10.59
N CYS A 140 -2.05 0.72 -9.93
CA CYS A 140 -1.23 -0.37 -9.41
C CYS A 140 -0.84 -1.29 -10.58
N LEU A 141 0.45 -1.33 -10.93
CA LEU A 141 0.95 -2.07 -12.09
C LEU A 141 1.25 -3.53 -11.78
N ASP A 142 1.83 -3.77 -10.60
CA ASP A 142 2.25 -5.10 -10.16
C ASP A 142 2.16 -5.22 -8.64
N THR A 143 1.85 -6.43 -8.18
CA THR A 143 1.89 -6.81 -6.76
C THR A 143 2.68 -8.11 -6.63
N GLY A 144 3.96 -7.99 -6.30
CA GLY A 144 4.82 -9.11 -5.90
C GLY A 144 4.48 -9.60 -4.49
N SER A 145 5.14 -10.67 -4.03
CA SER A 145 4.83 -11.30 -2.73
C SER A 145 4.87 -10.34 -1.54
N THR A 146 5.79 -9.37 -1.57
CA THR A 146 5.96 -8.34 -0.53
C THR A 146 6.14 -6.95 -1.12
N THR A 147 5.83 -6.76 -2.39
CA THR A 147 6.09 -5.51 -3.11
C THR A 147 4.88 -5.10 -3.94
N ALA A 148 4.73 -3.81 -4.20
CA ALA A 148 3.78 -3.31 -5.19
C ALA A 148 4.37 -2.09 -5.89
N THR A 149 4.04 -1.91 -7.17
CA THR A 149 4.45 -0.72 -7.92
C THR A 149 3.22 0.06 -8.34
N PHE A 150 3.20 1.35 -7.99
CA PHE A 150 2.15 2.29 -8.39
C PHE A 150 2.71 3.32 -9.36
N ARG A 151 1.95 3.64 -10.39
CA ARG A 151 2.29 4.66 -11.38
C ARG A 151 1.31 5.81 -11.32
N TYR A 152 1.83 7.00 -11.07
CA TYR A 152 1.12 8.26 -11.19
C TYR A 152 1.55 8.96 -12.48
N GLN A 153 0.62 9.33 -13.35
CA GLN A 153 0.93 9.96 -14.63
C GLN A 153 1.07 11.49 -14.45
N LEU A 154 2.17 12.08 -14.92
CA LEU A 154 2.40 13.54 -14.81
C LEU A 154 1.80 14.28 -16.00
#